data_AF-A0AAD3R231-F1
#
_entry.id   AF-A0AAD3R231-F1
#
_cell.length_a   1.000
_cell.length_b   1.000
_cell.length_c   1.000
_cell.angle_alpha   90.00
_cell.angle_beta   90.00
_cell.angle_gamma   90.00
#
_symmetry.space_group_name_H-M   'P 1'
#
loop_
_entity.id
_entity.type
_entity.pdbx_description
1 polymer ?
#
loop_
_entity_poly.entity_id
_entity_poly.type
_entity_poly.pdbx_seq_one_letter_code
_entity_poly.pdbx_strand_id
1 'polypeptide(L)'
;MIGAGTEGARRQGAVIGCLSRKREVAPYLRGGGQGQQVMLEGNRLVLTCLAGGSWPLQYRWTLNSSNITDWTPQYRLSLPSLKRTDAGLYQCMVRNRMGAVIHRRTEVQVAFLGNFSTEEQRKTVTQGRAAIISPPPLASFPRPLVTWFKDGQKIIPNNRIRLLNQAKGAGLRYTAQAMPPPTMTVGLMKPNLP
;
A
#
# COMPACT_ATOMS: atom_id res chain seq x y z
N MET A 1 -14.54 -80.87 -49.69
CA MET A 1 -14.01 -81.01 -48.32
C MET A 1 -12.77 -80.13 -48.23
N ILE A 2 -12.76 -79.16 -47.30
CA ILE A 2 -11.60 -78.53 -46.59
C ILE A 2 -10.48 -77.90 -47.46
N GLY A 3 -10.06 -76.65 -47.35
CA GLY A 3 -10.41 -75.52 -46.49
C GLY A 3 -9.51 -74.34 -46.90
N ALA A 4 -10.08 -73.14 -47.05
CA ALA A 4 -9.36 -71.90 -47.31
C ALA A 4 -9.21 -71.12 -45.99
N GLY A 5 -8.01 -70.60 -45.74
CA GLY A 5 -7.74 -69.81 -44.53
C GLY A 5 -6.36 -69.14 -44.61
N THR A 6 -6.25 -68.10 -45.42
CA THR A 6 -5.13 -67.14 -45.36
C THR A 6 -5.53 -65.98 -44.48
N GLU A 7 -5.11 -65.98 -43.21
CA GLU A 7 -5.32 -64.85 -42.30
C GLU A 7 -4.01 -64.06 -42.15
N GLY A 8 -4.00 -62.89 -42.77
CA GLY A 8 -2.85 -61.99 -42.81
C GLY A 8 -2.52 -61.45 -41.43
N ALA A 9 -1.27 -61.63 -41.00
CA ALA A 9 -0.71 -61.05 -39.80
C ALA A 9 -0.69 -59.51 -39.93
N ARG A 10 -1.72 -58.86 -39.39
CA ARG A 10 -1.79 -57.41 -39.25
C ARG A 10 -0.84 -56.99 -38.13
N ARG A 11 0.41 -56.66 -38.47
CA ARG A 11 1.33 -55.95 -37.59
C ARG A 11 0.70 -54.60 -37.24
N GLN A 12 0.03 -54.53 -36.10
CA GLN A 12 -0.34 -53.26 -35.49
C GLN A 12 0.96 -52.62 -35.01
N GLY A 13 1.52 -51.74 -35.85
CA GLY A 13 2.61 -50.86 -35.44
C GLY A 13 2.11 -50.01 -34.28
N ALA A 14 2.60 -50.30 -33.08
CA ALA A 14 2.45 -49.39 -31.96
C ALA A 14 3.18 -48.10 -32.34
N VAL A 15 2.40 -47.07 -32.70
CA VAL A 15 2.92 -45.71 -32.75
C VAL A 15 3.18 -45.34 -31.30
N ILE A 16 4.39 -45.62 -30.83
CA ILE A 16 4.91 -45.03 -29.59
C ILE A 16 5.07 -43.55 -29.91
N GLY A 17 3.97 -42.81 -29.84
CA GLY A 17 4.03 -41.36 -29.83
C GLY A 17 4.93 -41.00 -28.68
N CYS A 18 6.09 -40.40 -28.98
CA CYS A 18 6.87 -39.73 -27.96
C CYS A 18 5.95 -38.72 -27.28
N LEU A 19 5.40 -39.08 -26.12
CA LEU A 19 4.79 -38.12 -25.21
C LEU A 19 5.92 -37.17 -24.84
N SER A 20 6.06 -36.09 -25.61
CA SER A 20 6.95 -34.99 -25.31
C SER A 20 6.56 -34.52 -23.91
N ARG A 21 7.36 -34.90 -22.91
CA ARG A 21 7.15 -34.46 -21.53
C ARG A 21 7.23 -32.96 -21.58
N LYS A 22 6.07 -32.29 -21.48
CA LYS A 22 5.96 -30.84 -21.43
C LYS A 22 6.91 -30.38 -20.33
N ARG A 23 8.04 -29.76 -20.69
CA ARG A 23 9.11 -29.44 -19.75
C ARG A 23 8.53 -28.60 -18.63
N GLU A 24 8.61 -29.11 -17.40
CA GLU A 24 8.03 -28.46 -16.23
C GLU A 24 8.95 -27.30 -15.80
N VAL A 25 8.37 -26.13 -15.60
CA VAL A 25 9.08 -24.88 -15.35
C VAL A 25 8.66 -24.34 -13.98
N ALA A 26 9.65 -24.10 -13.11
CA ALA A 26 9.44 -23.45 -11.82
C ALA A 26 8.89 -22.02 -11.99
N PRO A 27 8.18 -21.48 -10.99
CA PRO A 27 7.62 -20.15 -11.10
C PRO A 27 8.72 -19.08 -11.18
N TYR A 28 8.54 -18.09 -12.05
CA TYR A 28 9.42 -16.94 -12.17
C TYR A 28 8.60 -15.66 -12.26
N LEU A 29 9.09 -14.59 -11.64
CA LEU A 29 8.39 -13.32 -11.57
C LEU A 29 8.44 -12.58 -12.92
N ARG A 30 7.36 -11.88 -13.25
CA ARG A 30 7.27 -10.99 -14.42
C ARG A 30 7.00 -9.58 -13.92
N GLY A 31 7.70 -8.59 -14.46
CA GLY A 31 7.59 -7.20 -14.00
C GLY A 31 8.27 -6.94 -12.65
N GLY A 32 8.22 -5.68 -12.21
CA GLY A 32 8.79 -5.22 -10.94
C GLY A 32 7.73 -4.99 -9.87
N GLY A 33 8.13 -5.08 -8.59
CA GLY A 33 7.31 -4.66 -7.46
C GLY A 33 6.99 -3.16 -7.52
N GLN A 34 5.82 -2.77 -7.00
CA GLN A 34 5.34 -1.40 -7.09
C GLN A 34 6.00 -0.44 -6.07
N GLY A 35 7.11 -0.87 -5.44
CA GLY A 35 7.88 -0.05 -4.50
C GLY A 35 7.02 0.42 -3.32
N GLN A 36 7.01 1.72 -3.07
CA GLN A 36 6.17 2.36 -2.07
C GLN A 36 4.93 2.96 -2.75
N GLN A 37 3.76 2.75 -2.16
CA GLN A 37 2.49 3.29 -2.60
C GLN A 37 1.81 4.02 -1.44
N VAL A 38 1.49 5.28 -1.65
CA VAL A 38 0.72 6.09 -0.70
C VAL A 38 -0.69 6.25 -1.27
N MET A 39 -1.70 5.88 -0.49
CA MET A 39 -3.09 5.89 -0.92
C MET A 39 -3.99 6.44 0.20
N LEU A 40 -5.06 7.16 -0.15
CA LEU A 40 -5.98 7.71 0.84
C LEU A 40 -6.81 6.61 1.53
N GLU A 41 -7.15 6.83 2.80
CA GLU A 41 -8.16 6.05 3.52
C GLU A 41 -9.49 6.03 2.71
N GLY A 42 -10.10 4.85 2.59
CA GLY A 42 -11.32 4.64 1.82
C GLY A 42 -11.09 4.30 0.33
N ASN A 43 -9.92 4.58 -0.24
CA ASN A 43 -9.65 4.24 -1.64
C ASN A 43 -9.52 2.73 -1.87
N ARG A 44 -9.73 2.32 -3.13
CA ARG A 44 -9.52 0.95 -3.58
C ARG A 44 -8.04 0.70 -3.92
N LEU A 45 -7.44 -0.32 -3.31
CA LEU A 45 -6.11 -0.82 -3.66
C LEU A 45 -6.22 -2.12 -4.46
N VAL A 46 -5.42 -2.24 -5.53
CA VAL A 46 -5.25 -3.48 -6.28
C VAL A 46 -3.76 -3.77 -6.45
N LEU A 47 -3.28 -4.80 -5.77
CA LEU A 47 -1.93 -5.33 -5.96
C LEU A 47 -1.96 -6.50 -6.95
N THR A 48 -0.93 -6.59 -7.79
CA THR A 48 -0.80 -7.66 -8.78
C THR A 48 0.53 -8.37 -8.64
N CYS A 49 0.50 -9.69 -8.82
CA CYS A 49 1.66 -10.56 -8.74
C CYS A 49 1.78 -11.33 -10.05
N LEU A 50 2.52 -10.78 -11.01
CA LEU A 50 2.67 -11.40 -12.30
C LEU A 50 3.79 -12.44 -12.24
N ALA A 51 3.49 -13.67 -12.63
CA ALA A 51 4.46 -14.75 -12.70
C ALA A 51 4.20 -15.64 -13.92
N GLY A 52 5.26 -16.23 -14.45
CA GLY A 52 5.21 -17.33 -15.40
C GLY A 52 5.65 -18.63 -14.75
N GLY A 53 5.41 -19.75 -15.42
CA GLY A 53 5.76 -21.10 -14.94
C GLY A 53 4.76 -22.13 -15.45
N SER A 54 4.99 -23.39 -15.13
CA SER A 54 4.00 -24.44 -15.43
C SER A 54 2.77 -24.29 -14.54
N TRP A 55 1.59 -24.42 -15.13
CA TRP A 55 0.31 -24.48 -14.41
C TRP A 55 0.15 -25.82 -13.65
N PRO A 56 -0.63 -25.85 -12.54
CA PRO A 56 -1.35 -24.74 -11.92
C PRO A 56 -0.44 -23.86 -11.05
N LEU A 57 -0.50 -22.54 -11.25
CA LEU A 57 0.14 -21.58 -10.37
C LEU A 57 -0.82 -21.20 -9.24
N GLN A 58 -0.30 -21.21 -8.02
CA GLN A 58 -1.01 -20.74 -6.83
C GLN A 58 -0.28 -19.56 -6.23
N TYR A 59 -1.05 -18.62 -5.71
CA TYR A 59 -0.63 -17.34 -5.18
C TYR A 59 -1.09 -17.22 -3.74
N ARG A 60 -0.26 -16.59 -2.92
CA ARG A 60 -0.56 -16.23 -1.54
C ARG A 60 0.00 -14.85 -1.26
N TRP A 61 -0.79 -14.02 -0.59
CA TRP A 61 -0.40 -12.71 -0.12
C TRP A 61 -0.13 -12.70 1.38
N THR A 62 0.88 -11.95 1.77
CA THR A 62 1.24 -11.68 3.16
C THR A 62 1.27 -10.18 3.43
N LEU A 63 0.81 -9.78 4.62
CA LEU A 63 0.97 -8.43 5.17
C LEU A 63 1.87 -8.51 6.40
N ASN A 64 2.96 -7.75 6.42
CA ASN A 64 3.94 -7.74 7.52
C ASN A 64 4.44 -9.16 7.87
N SER A 65 4.64 -10.00 6.85
CA SER A 65 5.02 -11.42 6.96
C SER A 65 3.94 -12.38 7.48
N SER A 66 2.73 -11.89 7.81
CA SER A 66 1.59 -12.73 8.16
C SER A 66 0.75 -13.06 6.92
N ASN A 67 0.28 -14.30 6.80
CA ASN A 67 -0.56 -14.72 5.68
C ASN A 67 -1.95 -14.09 5.79
N ILE A 68 -2.37 -13.33 4.76
CA ILE A 68 -3.71 -12.72 4.70
C ILE A 68 -4.65 -13.43 3.73
N THR A 69 -4.12 -14.39 2.95
CA THR A 69 -4.87 -15.21 2.02
C THR A 69 -4.32 -16.63 2.02
N ASP A 70 -5.14 -17.60 1.65
CA ASP A 70 -4.69 -18.95 1.34
C ASP A 70 -4.10 -19.04 -0.07
N TRP A 71 -3.56 -20.22 -0.39
CA TRP A 71 -3.07 -20.50 -1.73
C TRP A 71 -4.26 -20.57 -2.71
N THR A 72 -4.34 -19.62 -3.63
CA THR A 72 -5.42 -19.52 -4.62
C THR A 72 -4.85 -19.29 -6.03
N PRO A 73 -5.59 -19.56 -7.12
CA PRO A 73 -5.13 -19.19 -8.46
C PRO A 73 -5.20 -17.67 -8.72
N GLN A 74 -5.67 -16.86 -7.77
CA GLN A 74 -5.85 -15.42 -7.89
C GLN A 74 -4.52 -14.67 -7.67
N TYR A 75 -3.97 -14.16 -8.77
CA TYR A 75 -2.75 -13.34 -8.75
C TYR A 75 -2.96 -11.87 -8.33
N ARG A 76 -4.19 -11.47 -8.03
CA ARG A 76 -4.57 -10.10 -7.65
C ARG A 76 -5.11 -10.07 -6.22
N LEU A 77 -4.68 -9.09 -5.44
CA LEU A 77 -5.26 -8.75 -4.14
C LEU A 77 -6.02 -7.43 -4.29
N SER A 78 -7.32 -7.43 -3.99
CA SER A 78 -8.18 -6.24 -4.09
C SER A 78 -8.71 -5.89 -2.71
N LEU A 79 -8.37 -4.70 -2.21
CA LEU A 79 -8.97 -4.10 -1.01
C LEU A 79 -9.89 -2.98 -1.48
N PRO A 80 -11.23 -3.13 -1.40
CA PRO A 80 -12.17 -2.18 -1.98
C PRO A 80 -12.17 -0.82 -1.26
N SER A 81 -11.84 -0.83 0.04
CA SER A 81 -11.79 0.36 0.89
C SER A 81 -10.67 0.19 1.89
N LEU A 82 -9.59 0.96 1.74
CA LEU A 82 -8.42 0.91 2.62
C LEU A 82 -8.72 1.49 4.00
N LYS A 83 -8.29 0.79 5.03
CA LYS A 83 -8.27 1.25 6.43
C LYS A 83 -6.84 1.55 6.86
N ARG A 84 -6.67 2.36 7.91
CA ARG A 84 -5.33 2.65 8.50
C ARG A 84 -4.56 1.40 8.89
N THR A 85 -5.27 0.33 9.29
CA THR A 85 -4.70 -0.98 9.65
C THR A 85 -4.17 -1.78 8.46
N ASP A 86 -4.53 -1.39 7.23
CA ASP A 86 -4.06 -2.05 6.02
C ASP A 86 -2.70 -1.48 5.56
N ALA A 87 -2.15 -0.50 6.27
CA ALA A 87 -0.79 -0.03 6.03
C ALA A 87 0.24 -1.11 6.42
N GLY A 88 1.23 -1.32 5.56
CA GLY A 88 2.32 -2.25 5.83
C GLY A 88 3.02 -2.79 4.59
N LEU A 89 3.83 -3.84 4.80
CA LEU A 89 4.61 -4.48 3.75
C LEU A 89 3.84 -5.67 3.18
N TYR A 90 3.36 -5.52 1.95
CA TYR A 90 2.72 -6.57 1.19
C TYR A 90 3.75 -7.38 0.41
N GLN A 91 3.59 -8.70 0.40
CA GLN A 91 4.43 -9.60 -0.39
C GLN A 91 3.60 -10.72 -0.97
N CYS A 92 3.87 -11.06 -2.23
CA CYS A 92 3.25 -12.19 -2.90
C CYS A 92 4.22 -13.36 -2.97
N MET A 93 3.71 -14.56 -2.78
CA MET A 93 4.41 -15.81 -3.04
C MET A 93 3.66 -16.57 -4.13
N VAL A 94 4.40 -17.16 -5.06
CA VAL A 94 3.84 -17.96 -6.15
C VAL A 94 4.46 -19.35 -6.12
N ARG A 95 3.65 -20.39 -6.23
CA ARG A 95 4.12 -21.78 -6.25
C ARG A 95 3.47 -22.62 -7.34
N ASN A 96 4.19 -23.65 -7.78
CA ASN A 96 3.65 -24.80 -8.50
C ASN A 96 4.39 -26.07 -8.03
N ARG A 97 4.16 -27.20 -8.71
CA ARG A 97 4.83 -28.48 -8.39
C ARG A 97 6.35 -28.49 -8.51
N MET A 98 6.93 -27.54 -9.23
CA MET A 98 8.38 -27.44 -9.44
C MET A 98 9.08 -26.55 -8.41
N GLY A 99 8.33 -25.74 -7.65
CA GLY A 99 8.91 -24.87 -6.62
C GLY A 99 8.05 -23.65 -6.31
N ALA A 100 8.66 -22.70 -5.60
CA ALA A 100 8.05 -21.44 -5.21
C ALA A 100 9.02 -20.27 -5.37
N VAL A 101 8.47 -19.09 -5.65
CA VAL A 101 9.21 -17.83 -5.73
C VAL A 101 8.47 -16.75 -4.95
N ILE A 102 9.23 -15.85 -4.31
CA ILE A 102 8.69 -14.76 -3.51
C ILE A 102 8.94 -13.45 -4.26
N HIS A 103 7.89 -12.65 -4.42
CA HIS A 103 7.95 -11.35 -5.06
C HIS A 103 8.62 -10.29 -4.17
N ARG A 104 9.04 -9.17 -4.77
CA ARG A 104 9.53 -8.01 -4.00
C ARG A 104 8.41 -7.46 -3.12
N ARG A 105 8.80 -6.93 -1.95
CA ARG A 105 7.86 -6.27 -1.03
C ARG A 105 7.36 -4.97 -1.65
N THR A 106 6.08 -4.70 -1.47
CA THR A 106 5.44 -3.41 -1.76
C THR A 106 5.04 -2.77 -0.44
N GLU A 107 5.53 -1.57 -0.16
CA GLU A 107 5.11 -0.82 1.02
C GLU A 107 3.84 -0.04 0.69
N VAL A 108 2.77 -0.32 1.42
CA VAL A 108 1.51 0.41 1.31
C VAL A 108 1.37 1.29 2.53
N GLN A 109 1.20 2.59 2.29
CA GLN A 109 0.94 3.57 3.32
C GLN A 109 -0.44 4.19 3.10
N VAL A 110 -1.23 4.23 4.16
CA VAL A 110 -2.59 4.80 4.12
C VAL A 110 -2.54 6.21 4.67
N ALA A 111 -2.84 7.18 3.81
CA ALA A 111 -2.86 8.58 4.14
C ALA A 111 -4.20 9.00 4.74
N PHE A 112 -4.14 9.74 5.84
CA PHE A 112 -5.31 10.22 6.58
C PHE A 112 -4.96 11.49 7.36
N LEU A 113 -5.97 12.31 7.60
CA LEU A 113 -5.91 13.46 8.48
C LEU A 113 -7.04 13.36 9.48
N GLY A 114 -6.71 13.22 10.76
CA GLY A 114 -7.68 13.23 11.85
C GLY A 114 -8.11 14.64 12.22
N ASN A 115 -8.76 14.73 13.38
CA ASN A 115 -9.13 16.00 14.00
C ASN A 115 -8.17 16.32 15.15
N PHE A 116 -8.01 17.61 15.44
CA PHE A 116 -7.30 18.02 16.65
C PHE A 116 -8.05 17.54 17.89
N SER A 117 -7.30 17.23 18.95
CA SER A 117 -7.90 17.03 20.28
C SER A 117 -8.73 18.26 20.67
N THR A 118 -9.90 18.03 21.27
CA THR A 118 -10.78 19.07 21.81
C THR A 118 -10.27 19.67 23.12
N GLU A 119 -9.18 19.14 23.67
CA GLU A 119 -8.59 19.66 24.90
C GLU A 119 -7.92 21.03 24.67
N GLU A 120 -8.41 22.05 25.36
CA GLU A 120 -7.76 23.36 25.37
C GLU A 120 -6.46 23.31 26.18
N GLN A 121 -5.34 23.59 25.52
CA GLN A 121 -4.05 23.68 26.17
C GLN A 121 -3.81 25.09 26.69
N ARG A 122 -3.73 25.24 28.01
CA ARG A 122 -3.30 26.49 28.67
C ARG A 122 -1.82 26.43 28.98
N LYS A 123 -1.05 27.43 28.52
CA LYS A 123 0.37 27.56 28.84
C LYS A 123 0.67 28.93 29.41
N THR A 124 1.22 28.96 30.62
CA THR A 124 1.70 30.19 31.27
C THR A 124 3.21 30.29 31.06
N VAL A 125 3.70 31.45 30.69
CA VAL A 125 5.13 31.70 30.43
C VAL A 125 5.55 32.94 31.19
N THR A 126 6.70 32.86 31.87
CA THR A 126 7.30 34.00 32.56
C THR A 126 7.73 35.06 31.56
N GLN A 127 7.42 36.32 31.85
CA GLN A 127 7.80 37.46 31.02
C GLN A 127 9.31 37.44 30.70
N GLY A 128 9.65 37.69 29.42
CA GLY A 128 11.04 37.70 28.96
C GLY A 128 11.56 36.34 28.50
N ARG A 129 10.87 35.23 28.82
CA ARG A 129 11.22 33.90 28.30
C ARG A 129 10.43 33.55 27.05
N ALA A 130 11.06 32.80 26.15
CA ALA A 130 10.42 32.30 24.95
C ALA A 130 9.27 31.34 25.32
N ALA A 131 8.09 31.58 24.74
CA ALA A 131 7.00 30.62 24.75
C ALA A 131 7.25 29.58 23.64
N ILE A 132 7.07 28.30 23.95
CA ILE A 132 7.01 27.23 22.94
C ILE A 132 5.59 26.69 22.96
N ILE A 133 4.83 26.94 21.90
CA ILE A 133 3.47 26.43 21.76
C ILE A 133 3.54 25.28 20.76
N SER A 134 3.23 24.07 21.22
CA SER A 134 3.13 22.90 20.36
C SER A 134 1.70 22.79 19.83
N PRO A 135 1.48 22.33 18.59
CA PRO A 135 0.12 22.08 18.11
C PRO A 135 -0.52 20.98 18.97
N PRO A 136 -1.85 21.02 19.19
CA PRO A 136 -2.56 19.93 19.84
C PRO A 136 -2.27 18.60 19.13
N PRO A 137 -2.29 17.47 19.85
CA PRO A 137 -2.11 16.16 19.24
C PRO A 137 -3.08 15.96 18.07
N LEU A 138 -2.55 15.48 16.93
CA LEU A 138 -3.28 15.27 15.70
C LEU A 138 -2.83 13.97 15.05
N ALA A 139 -3.73 12.98 15.01
CA ALA A 139 -3.47 11.73 14.30
C ALA A 139 -3.45 12.00 12.79
N SER A 140 -2.32 11.75 12.14
CA SER A 140 -2.14 12.04 10.72
C SER A 140 -1.01 11.24 10.11
N PHE A 141 -1.17 10.91 8.83
CA PHE A 141 -0.10 10.36 8.00
C PHE A 141 -0.24 10.83 6.55
N PRO A 142 0.85 11.27 5.90
CA PRO A 142 2.11 11.76 6.48
C PRO A 142 1.93 12.98 7.41
N ARG A 143 3.04 13.47 7.99
CA ARG A 143 3.00 14.67 8.83
C ARG A 143 2.38 15.86 8.08
N PRO A 144 1.40 16.57 8.67
CA PRO A 144 0.73 17.67 8.02
C PRO A 144 1.57 18.93 8.09
N LEU A 145 1.27 19.87 7.20
CA LEU A 145 1.75 21.24 7.32
C LEU A 145 0.90 21.97 8.36
N VAL A 146 1.54 22.51 9.40
CA VAL A 146 0.85 23.27 10.45
C VAL A 146 1.08 24.77 10.27
N THR A 147 -0.01 25.53 10.20
CA THR A 147 0.01 26.99 10.19
C THR A 147 -0.58 27.52 11.48
N TRP A 148 0.11 28.48 12.10
CA TRP A 148 -0.35 29.13 13.32
C TRP A 148 -1.09 30.43 13.03
N PHE A 149 -2.10 30.71 13.85
CA PHE A 149 -2.85 31.95 13.85
C PHE A 149 -2.88 32.53 15.26
N LYS A 150 -2.81 33.85 15.36
CA LYS A 150 -3.02 34.62 16.60
C LYS A 150 -4.23 35.52 16.38
N ASP A 151 -5.25 35.38 17.21
CA ASP A 151 -6.48 36.18 17.11
C ASP A 151 -7.07 36.22 15.68
N GLY A 152 -6.97 35.08 14.96
CA GLY A 152 -7.42 34.93 13.58
C GLY A 152 -6.43 35.37 12.49
N GLN A 153 -5.31 36.02 12.84
CA GLN A 153 -4.28 36.42 11.87
C GLN A 153 -3.18 35.38 11.73
N LYS A 154 -2.84 35.04 10.48
CA LYS A 154 -1.77 34.07 10.17
C LYS A 154 -0.42 34.58 10.68
N ILE A 155 0.27 33.72 11.42
CA ILE A 155 1.63 33.97 11.89
C ILE A 155 2.60 33.49 10.82
N ILE A 156 3.37 34.40 10.23
CA ILE A 156 4.45 34.09 9.29
C ILE A 156 5.76 34.07 10.07
N PRO A 157 6.51 32.95 10.12
CA PRO A 157 7.77 32.88 10.85
C PRO A 157 8.76 33.97 10.39
N ASN A 158 9.36 34.70 11.33
CA ASN A 158 10.47 35.64 11.10
C ASN A 158 11.45 35.58 12.29
N ASN A 159 12.61 36.25 12.23
CA ASN A 159 13.61 36.24 13.32
C ASN A 159 13.09 36.79 14.67
N ARG A 160 11.97 37.51 14.64
CA ARG A 160 11.23 38.05 15.78
C ARG A 160 10.15 37.08 16.29
N ILE A 161 9.79 36.06 15.51
CA ILE A 161 8.86 34.99 15.82
C ILE A 161 9.67 33.75 16.22
N ARG A 162 10.52 33.94 17.23
CA ARG A 162 10.61 33.01 18.37
C ARG A 162 9.64 33.57 19.43
N LEU A 163 8.35 33.63 19.06
CA LEU A 163 7.23 34.28 19.76
C LEU A 163 7.64 35.53 20.57
N LEU A 164 7.72 36.68 19.89
CA LEU A 164 8.02 37.99 20.48
C LEU A 164 7.20 38.23 21.75
N ASN A 165 7.95 38.27 22.85
CA ASN A 165 7.63 38.92 24.11
C ASN A 165 6.90 40.24 23.86
N GLN A 166 5.60 40.32 24.13
CA GLN A 166 4.92 41.43 24.81
C GLN A 166 3.51 40.96 25.21
N ALA A 167 3.42 40.18 26.28
CA ALA A 167 2.16 40.05 27.01
C ALA A 167 2.09 41.19 28.03
N LYS A 168 1.53 42.33 27.61
CA LYS A 168 0.86 43.24 28.55
C LYS A 168 -0.64 42.97 28.42
N GLY A 169 -1.16 42.17 29.35
CA GLY A 169 -2.61 41.98 29.55
C GLY A 169 -3.32 41.06 28.56
N ALA A 170 -4.30 40.32 29.08
CA ALA A 170 -5.30 39.48 28.41
C ALA A 170 -4.81 38.17 27.75
N GLY A 171 -5.55 37.09 28.02
CA GLY A 171 -5.28 35.75 27.50
C GLY A 171 -5.26 35.73 25.98
N LEU A 172 -4.09 35.49 25.40
CA LEU A 172 -3.90 35.38 23.95
C LEU A 172 -4.36 34.00 23.48
N ARG A 173 -5.19 33.95 22.43
CA ARG A 173 -5.66 32.69 21.84
C ARG A 173 -4.87 32.39 20.56
N TYR A 174 -4.20 31.24 20.56
CA TYR A 174 -3.50 30.71 19.39
C TYR A 174 -4.28 29.53 18.82
N THR A 175 -4.45 29.50 17.51
CA THR A 175 -5.07 28.37 16.81
C THR A 175 -4.10 27.79 15.78
N ALA A 176 -4.11 26.47 15.64
CA ALA A 176 -3.33 25.76 14.64
C ALA A 176 -4.26 25.18 13.58
N GLN A 177 -3.90 25.32 12.32
CA GLN A 177 -4.56 24.66 11.21
C GLN A 177 -3.59 23.66 10.56
N ALA A 178 -4.02 22.42 10.40
CA ALA A 178 -3.26 21.37 9.72
C ALA A 178 -3.81 21.13 8.32
N MET A 179 -2.91 20.99 7.35
CA MET A 179 -3.25 20.68 5.96
C MET A 179 -2.46 19.44 5.48
N PRO A 180 -3.04 18.59 4.62
CA PRO A 180 -2.29 17.54 3.94
C PRO A 180 -1.09 18.13 3.17
N PRO A 181 0.09 17.49 3.15
CA PRO A 181 1.19 17.95 2.34
C PRO A 181 0.82 17.91 0.84
N PRO A 182 1.38 18.82 0.03
CA PRO A 182 1.07 18.95 -1.40
C PRO A 182 1.39 17.69 -2.23
N THR A 183 2.24 16.81 -1.72
CA THR A 183 2.51 15.49 -2.32
C THR A 183 1.30 14.56 -2.29
N MET A 184 0.32 14.77 -1.41
CA MET A 184 -0.96 14.05 -1.43
C MET A 184 -1.87 14.49 -2.59
N THR A 185 -1.64 15.67 -3.18
CA THR A 185 -2.51 16.26 -4.21
C THR A 185 -2.24 15.71 -5.61
N VAL A 186 -1.04 15.16 -5.87
CA VAL A 186 -0.66 14.63 -7.20
C VAL A 186 -1.41 13.35 -7.56
N GLY A 187 -1.97 12.62 -6.58
CA GLY A 187 -2.87 11.49 -6.80
C GLY A 187 -4.35 11.86 -6.99
N LEU A 188 -4.72 13.15 -6.84
CA LEU A 188 -6.11 13.62 -6.79
C LEU A 188 -6.66 14.19 -8.11
N MET A 189 -5.94 14.08 -9.23
CA MET A 189 -6.46 14.51 -10.54
C MET A 189 -6.35 13.42 -11.61
N LYS A 190 -7.33 12.52 -11.62
CA LYS A 190 -8.01 12.24 -12.89
C LYS A 190 -9.48 12.62 -12.69
N PRO A 191 -9.92 13.81 -13.12
CA PRO A 191 -11.34 14.01 -13.33
C PRO A 191 -11.78 12.97 -14.37
N ASN A 192 -12.71 12.10 -13.98
CA ASN A 192 -13.54 11.40 -14.95
C ASN A 192 -14.27 12.50 -15.72
N LEU A 193 -13.81 12.81 -16.93
CA LEU A 193 -14.66 13.51 -17.87
C LEU A 193 -15.68 12.51 -18.43
N PRO A 194 -16.91 12.98 -18.73
CA PRO A 194 -17.99 12.17 -19.29
C PRO A 194 -17.66 11.62 -20.68
#